data_AF-K6ZBC9-F1
#
_entry.id   AF-K6ZBC9-F1
#
_cell.length_a   1.000
_cell.length_b   1.000
_cell.length_c   1.000
_cell.angle_alpha   90.00
_cell.angle_beta   90.00
_cell.angle_gamma   90.00
#
_symmetry.space_group_name_H-M   'P 1'
#
loop_
_entity.id
_entity.type
_entity.pdbx_description
1 polymer ?
#
loop_
_entity_poly.entity_id
_entity_poly.type
_entity_poly.pdbx_seq_one_letter_code
_entity_poly.pdbx_strand_id
1 'polypeptide(L)'
;MCDLAFDIVEQFNALQPKATSESTFQLSPSGSQFEHVELETINIRDSADLYHLYAVRIPVLKKTDDESELGWPFTLEDLIEFLQ
;
A
#
# COMPACT_ATOMS: atom_id res chain seq x y z
N MET A 1 -5.99 1.62 -15.68
CA MET A 1 -5.46 2.80 -14.93
C MET A 1 -5.29 2.45 -13.46
N CYS A 2 -6.28 1.85 -12.82
CA CYS A 2 -6.12 1.27 -11.47
C CYS A 2 -5.14 0.10 -11.43
N ASP A 3 -5.02 -0.67 -12.52
CA ASP A 3 -4.14 -1.84 -12.62
C ASP A 3 -2.67 -1.53 -12.30
N LEU A 4 -2.20 -0.33 -12.67
CA LEU A 4 -0.82 0.07 -12.44
C LEU A 4 -0.53 0.40 -10.96
N ALA A 5 -1.52 0.95 -10.23
CA ALA A 5 -1.37 1.24 -8.81
C ALA A 5 -1.34 -0.05 -7.98
N PHE A 6 -2.17 -1.04 -8.32
CA PHE A 6 -2.12 -2.36 -7.71
C PHE A 6 -0.78 -3.06 -7.99
N ASP A 7 -0.28 -3.01 -9.23
CA ASP A 7 1.00 -3.61 -9.62
C ASP A 7 2.18 -3.06 -8.80
N ILE A 8 2.22 -1.74 -8.55
CA ILE A 8 3.27 -1.11 -7.75
C ILE A 8 3.26 -1.63 -6.30
N VAL A 9 2.09 -1.77 -5.69
CA VAL A 9 1.98 -2.30 -4.32
C VAL A 9 2.29 -3.79 -4.28
N GLU A 10 1.84 -4.53 -5.29
CA GLU A 10 2.15 -5.96 -5.41
C GLU A 10 3.66 -6.17 -5.57
N GLN A 11 4.34 -5.32 -6.35
CA GLN A 11 5.78 -5.29 -6.50
C GLN A 11 6.48 -4.95 -5.19
N PHE A 12 6.00 -3.97 -4.43
CA PHE A 12 6.51 -3.68 -3.08
C PHE A 12 6.42 -4.91 -2.17
N ASN A 13 5.25 -5.55 -2.10
CA ASN A 13 5.03 -6.75 -1.29
C ASN A 13 5.86 -7.95 -1.77
N ALA A 14 6.14 -8.03 -3.07
CA ALA A 14 7.01 -9.06 -3.65
C ALA A 14 8.50 -8.84 -3.35
N LEU A 15 8.92 -7.58 -3.14
CA LEU A 15 10.28 -7.21 -2.73
C LEU A 15 10.53 -7.46 -1.24
N GLN A 16 9.49 -7.42 -0.41
CA GLN A 16 9.63 -7.84 0.98
C GLN A 16 9.93 -9.34 1.02
N PRO A 17 10.87 -9.79 1.87
CA PRO A 17 11.06 -11.21 2.11
C PRO A 17 9.78 -11.70 2.75
N LYS A 18 8.90 -12.26 1.91
CA LYS A 18 7.71 -12.96 2.34
C LYS A 18 8.15 -13.89 3.45
N ALA A 19 7.74 -13.55 4.67
CA ALA A 19 7.62 -14.47 5.77
C ALA A 19 6.51 -15.47 5.41
N THR A 20 6.61 -16.10 4.23
CA THR A 20 6.07 -17.41 3.99
C THR A 20 6.67 -18.24 5.09
N SER A 21 5.83 -18.62 6.04
CA SER A 21 6.18 -19.51 7.13
C SER A 21 6.83 -20.75 6.53
N GLU A 22 8.16 -20.77 6.47
CA GLU A 22 8.85 -22.04 6.47
C GLU A 22 8.87 -22.50 7.92
N SER A 23 8.48 -23.76 8.08
CA SER A 23 8.94 -24.57 9.18
C SER A 23 10.37 -24.18 9.56
N THR A 24 10.58 -24.00 10.87
CA THR A 24 11.89 -24.05 11.54
C THR A 24 12.74 -22.77 11.52
N PHE A 25 12.65 -22.04 12.64
CA PHE A 25 13.74 -21.40 13.39
C PHE A 25 14.93 -20.86 12.57
N GLN A 26 15.02 -19.54 12.38
CA GLN A 26 16.27 -18.81 12.55
C GLN A 26 16.03 -17.31 12.83
N LEU A 27 16.99 -16.76 13.54
CA LEU A 27 17.03 -15.51 14.28
C LEU A 27 17.20 -14.24 13.44
N SER A 28 16.69 -13.14 14.03
CA SER A 28 17.07 -11.72 13.86
C SER A 28 16.23 -10.91 12.87
N PRO A 29 15.83 -9.68 13.25
CA PRO A 29 15.89 -8.59 12.27
C PRO A 29 16.48 -7.30 12.90
N SER A 30 17.71 -6.97 12.51
CA SER A 30 18.19 -5.60 12.50
C SER A 30 18.27 -5.19 11.04
N GLY A 31 17.21 -4.58 10.54
CA GLY A 31 17.06 -4.08 9.18
C GLY A 31 15.62 -3.60 9.04
N SER A 32 15.42 -2.33 8.71
CA SER A 32 14.15 -1.59 8.73
C SER A 32 12.96 -2.45 8.28
N GLN A 33 12.09 -2.75 9.24
CA GLN A 33 11.06 -3.78 9.22
C GLN A 33 9.76 -3.22 8.62
N PHE A 34 9.66 -3.11 7.29
CA PHE A 34 8.34 -2.95 6.70
C PHE A 34 7.72 -4.33 6.55
N GLU A 35 6.79 -4.69 7.43
CA GLU A 35 5.96 -5.86 7.23
C GLU A 35 5.03 -5.62 6.03
N HIS A 36 4.67 -6.71 5.35
CA HIS A 36 3.80 -6.72 4.16
C HIS A 36 2.64 -5.72 4.26
N VAL A 37 2.38 -4.95 3.20
CA VAL A 37 1.29 -3.96 3.19
C VAL A 37 0.00 -4.60 2.74
N GLU A 38 -1.01 -4.58 3.61
CA GLU A 38 -2.37 -4.99 3.26
C GLU A 38 -3.10 -3.84 2.55
N LEU A 39 -3.70 -4.13 1.40
CA LEU A 39 -4.54 -3.20 0.66
C LEU A 39 -6.01 -3.48 0.90
N GLU A 40 -6.73 -2.49 1.39
CA GLU A 40 -8.19 -2.51 1.45
C GLU A 40 -8.79 -1.69 0.30
N THR A 41 -9.65 -2.32 -0.51
CA THR A 41 -10.36 -1.60 -1.59
C THR A 41 -11.66 -1.03 -1.07
N ILE A 42 -11.73 0.29 -0.97
CA ILE A 42 -12.92 1.01 -0.50
C ILE A 42 -13.75 1.48 -1.69
N ASN A 43 -15.03 1.10 -1.73
CA ASN A 43 -15.95 1.58 -2.75
C ASN A 43 -16.55 2.93 -2.36
N ILE A 44 -16.00 4.00 -2.93
CA ILE A 44 -16.45 5.38 -2.66
C ILE A 44 -17.86 5.70 -3.20
N ARG A 45 -18.50 4.83 -4.00
CA ARG A 45 -19.85 5.09 -4.52
C ARG A 45 -20.94 4.96 -3.46
N ASP A 46 -20.66 4.24 -2.38
CA ASP A 46 -21.63 4.03 -1.29
C ASP A 46 -21.74 5.28 -0.38
N SER A 47 -20.70 6.11 -0.34
CA SER A 47 -20.63 7.32 0.49
C SER A 47 -20.50 8.57 -0.36
N ALA A 48 -21.50 9.45 -0.29
CA ALA A 48 -21.51 10.71 -1.04
C ALA A 48 -20.29 11.59 -0.72
N ASP A 49 -19.82 11.63 0.54
CA ASP A 49 -18.64 12.39 0.94
C ASP A 49 -17.36 11.89 0.24
N LEU A 50 -17.09 10.57 0.30
CA LEU A 50 -15.94 9.96 -0.39
C LEU A 50 -16.04 10.11 -1.91
N TYR A 51 -17.25 10.04 -2.46
CA TYR A 51 -17.48 10.26 -3.88
C TYR A 51 -17.05 11.67 -4.30
N HIS A 52 -17.49 12.72 -3.59
CA HIS A 52 -17.10 14.09 -3.92
C HIS A 52 -15.59 14.35 -3.77
N LEU A 53 -14.95 13.70 -2.81
CA LEU A 53 -13.52 13.88 -2.54
C LEU A 53 -12.62 13.15 -3.53
N TYR A 54 -12.94 11.90 -3.86
CA TYR A 54 -12.03 11.00 -4.58
C TYR A 54 -12.48 10.60 -5.99
N ALA A 55 -13.70 10.91 -6.44
CA ALA A 55 -14.21 10.46 -7.75
C ALA A 55 -13.32 10.84 -8.96
N VAL A 56 -12.56 11.93 -8.87
CA VAL A 56 -11.63 12.38 -9.92
C VAL A 56 -10.16 12.05 -9.64
N ARG A 57 -9.85 11.53 -8.45
CA ARG A 57 -8.47 11.28 -7.99
C ARG A 57 -8.10 9.80 -7.93
N ILE A 58 -9.07 8.89 -8.05
CA ILE A 58 -8.80 7.46 -8.04
C ILE A 58 -7.79 7.06 -9.14
N PRO A 59 -6.76 6.24 -8.83
CA PRO A 59 -6.49 5.59 -7.55
C PRO A 59 -5.78 6.49 -6.52
N VAL A 60 -6.17 6.38 -5.24
CA VAL A 60 -5.53 7.04 -4.09
C VAL A 60 -5.28 5.99 -3.02
N LEU A 61 -4.07 5.96 -2.47
CA LEU A 61 -3.73 5.16 -1.29
C LEU A 61 -3.86 6.03 -0.04
N LYS A 62 -4.53 5.56 1.00
CA LYS A 62 -4.61 6.26 2.30
C LYS A 62 -4.00 5.37 3.38
N LYS A 63 -3.05 5.90 4.15
CA LYS A 63 -2.46 5.23 5.31
C LYS A 63 -3.42 5.37 6.49
N THR A 64 -3.75 4.28 7.16
CA THR A 64 -4.61 4.29 8.34
C THR A 64 -3.91 4.79 9.60
N ASP A 65 -2.57 4.80 9.59
CA ASP A 65 -1.74 5.18 10.74
C ASP A 65 -1.72 6.70 10.98
N ASP A 66 -1.48 7.48 9.92
CA ASP A 66 -1.29 8.93 9.99
C ASP A 66 -2.31 9.72 9.14
N GLU A 67 -3.29 9.03 8.54
CA GLU A 67 -4.26 9.59 7.59
C GLU A 67 -3.66 10.20 6.31
N SER A 68 -2.35 10.05 6.10
CA SER A 68 -1.63 10.48 4.91
C SER A 68 -2.19 9.83 3.64
N GLU A 69 -2.17 10.56 2.51
CA GLU A 69 -2.73 10.12 1.23
C GLU A 69 -1.70 10.24 0.10
N LEU A 70 -1.53 9.16 -0.67
CA LEU A 70 -0.71 9.12 -1.88
C LEU A 70 -1.62 9.03 -3.10
N GLY A 71 -1.72 10.13 -3.84
CA GLY A 71 -2.53 10.22 -5.05
C GLY A 71 -1.78 9.78 -6.30
N TRP A 72 -2.50 9.25 -7.29
CA TRP A 72 -1.94 8.95 -8.60
C TRP A 72 -1.51 10.23 -9.36
N PRO A 73 -0.44 10.18 -10.19
CA PRO A 73 0.50 9.07 -10.39
C PRO A 73 1.59 9.02 -9.32
N PHE A 74 1.92 7.80 -8.88
CA PHE A 74 3.03 7.53 -7.97
C PHE A 74 3.85 6.34 -8.47
N THR A 75 5.08 6.21 -7.99
CA THR A 75 6.01 5.10 -8.29
C THR A 75 6.25 4.23 -7.05
N LEU A 76 7.00 3.15 -7.22
CA LEU A 76 7.43 2.30 -6.12
C LEU A 76 8.25 3.07 -5.07
N GLU A 77 9.09 4.01 -5.51
CA GLU A 77 9.92 4.83 -4.63
C GLU A 77 9.03 5.74 -3.76
N ASP A 78 8.04 6.40 -4.37
CA ASP A 78 7.05 7.21 -3.64
C ASP A 78 6.28 6.37 -2.61
N LEU A 79 5.92 5.12 -2.96
CA LEU A 79 5.25 4.20 -2.04
C LEU A 79 6.17 3.83 -0.86
N ILE A 80 7.45 3.57 -1.11
CA ILE A 80 8.42 3.26 -0.05
C ILE A 80 8.57 4.47 0.88
N GLU A 81 8.77 5.67 0.34
CA GLU A 81 8.87 6.90 1.15
C GLU A 81 7.59 7.19 1.93
N PHE A 82 6.42 6.87 1.36
CA PHE A 82 5.13 7.02 2.04
C PHE A 82 4.94 6.02 3.20
N LEU A 83 5.55 4.85 3.10
CA LEU A 83 5.47 3.81 4.13
C LEU A 83 6.53 3.96 5.22
N GLN A 84 7.62 4.69 4.97
CA GLN A 84 8.65 5.02 5.96
C GLN A 84 8.08 5.67 7.23
#